data_AF-D8DV64-F1
#
_entry.id   AF-D8DV64-F1
#
_cell.length_a   1.000
_cell.length_b   1.000
_cell.length_c   1.000
_cell.angle_alpha   90.00
_cell.angle_beta   90.00
_cell.angle_gamma   90.00
#
_symmetry.space_group_name_H-M   'P 1'
#
loop_
_entity.id
_entity.type
_entity.pdbx_description
1 polymer ?
#
loop_
_entity_poly.entity_id
_entity_poly.type
_entity_poly.pdbx_seq_one_letter_code
_entity_poly.pdbx_strand_id
1 'polypeptide(L)'
;MVWYILIYLFASLIIGIRILCYDKKKKRDSERTTLKQFLITLVVGPFVIAILPFIVIGYFFNDMFGKIKKRRKLKEERKFNASLGLGPDEHYLCFSMMRGAGVIKCADCGYEEEITSFTHGIMSCTIGRQCPNCHAFACEYNESKEYHTFGKAKEDFVCPQCGTIIRKKEESIFKGHNDPLFCPKCHSARLRYHMNYIT
;
A
#
# COMPACT_ATOMS: atom_id res chain seq x y z
N MET A 1 -31.39 -7.00 -23.12
CA MET A 1 -32.28 -6.60 -22.00
C MET A 1 -33.67 -7.21 -22.10
N VAL A 2 -34.40 -7.07 -23.22
CA VAL A 2 -35.79 -7.58 -23.38
C VAL A 2 -35.91 -9.10 -23.11
N TRP A 3 -34.95 -9.89 -23.60
CA TRP A 3 -34.93 -11.35 -23.40
C TRP A 3 -34.83 -11.80 -21.93
N TYR A 4 -34.12 -11.05 -21.09
CA TYR A 4 -33.99 -11.37 -19.66
C TYR A 4 -35.30 -11.16 -18.90
N ILE A 5 -36.05 -10.11 -19.29
CA ILE A 5 -37.37 -9.81 -18.71
C ILE A 5 -38.36 -10.92 -19.12
N LEU A 6 -38.33 -11.35 -20.38
CA LEU A 6 -39.19 -12.44 -20.86
C LEU A 6 -38.88 -13.77 -20.16
N ILE A 7 -37.60 -14.12 -19.97
CA ILE A 7 -37.20 -15.33 -19.24
C ILE A 7 -37.65 -15.25 -17.76
N TYR A 8 -37.51 -14.09 -17.12
CA TYR A 8 -37.94 -13.90 -15.73
C TYR A 8 -39.45 -14.03 -15.56
N LEU A 9 -40.23 -13.40 -16.45
CA LEU A 9 -41.69 -13.50 -16.44
C LEU A 9 -42.13 -14.95 -16.68
N PHE A 10 -41.47 -15.66 -17.59
CA PHE A 10 -41.77 -17.07 -17.89
C PHE A 10 -41.44 -17.99 -16.70
N ALA A 11 -40.27 -17.81 -16.06
CA ALA A 11 -39.88 -18.57 -14.87
C ALA A 11 -40.82 -18.30 -13.68
N SER A 12 -41.20 -17.04 -13.46
CA SER A 12 -42.15 -16.64 -12.41
C SER A 12 -43.54 -17.24 -12.64
N LEU A 13 -43.97 -17.30 -13.91
CA LEU A 13 -45.24 -17.92 -14.30
C LEU A 13 -45.22 -19.44 -14.09
N ILE A 14 -44.13 -20.13 -14.42
CA ILE A 14 -43.97 -21.57 -14.15
C ILE A 14 -43.99 -21.87 -12.65
N ILE A 15 -43.31 -21.07 -11.84
CA ILE A 15 -43.30 -21.22 -10.37
C ILE A 15 -44.71 -20.98 -9.80
N GLY A 16 -45.40 -19.94 -10.27
CA GLY A 16 -46.78 -19.66 -9.88
C GLY A 16 -47.74 -20.79 -10.24
N ILE A 17 -47.62 -21.36 -11.45
CA ILE A 17 -48.42 -22.51 -11.88
C ILE A 17 -48.11 -23.75 -11.02
N ARG A 18 -46.82 -24.05 -10.75
CA ARG A 18 -46.43 -25.18 -9.91
C ARG A 18 -47.01 -25.07 -8.49
N ILE A 19 -47.03 -23.86 -7.93
CA ILE A 19 -47.59 -23.61 -6.59
C ILE A 19 -49.12 -23.74 -6.61
N LEU A 20 -49.81 -23.16 -7.59
CA LEU A 20 -51.26 -23.34 -7.76
C LEU A 20 -51.67 -24.80 -7.94
N CYS A 21 -50.86 -25.58 -8.68
CA CYS A 21 -51.07 -27.02 -8.82
C CYS A 21 -50.77 -27.81 -7.53
N TYR A 22 -49.82 -27.34 -6.72
CA TYR A 22 -49.47 -27.96 -5.43
C TYR A 22 -50.52 -27.66 -4.34
N ASP A 23 -51.12 -26.47 -4.38
CA ASP A 23 -52.11 -25.98 -3.42
C ASP A 23 -53.44 -26.74 -3.51
N LYS A 24 -53.79 -27.22 -4.72
CA LYS A 24 -54.95 -28.11 -4.91
C LYS A 24 -54.86 -29.44 -4.14
N LYS A 25 -53.70 -29.79 -3.55
CA LYS A 25 -53.44 -31.10 -2.95
C LYS A 25 -53.24 -31.10 -1.42
N LYS A 26 -53.13 -29.96 -0.72
CA LYS A 26 -52.83 -29.97 0.73
C LYS A 26 -53.64 -28.98 1.56
N LYS A 27 -54.49 -29.54 2.42
CA LYS A 27 -55.49 -28.90 3.30
C LYS A 27 -54.85 -27.92 4.31
N ARG A 28 -55.39 -26.70 4.35
CA ARG A 28 -55.62 -25.76 5.48
C ARG A 28 -54.81 -26.02 6.76
N ASP A 29 -53.65 -25.37 6.85
CA ASP A 29 -52.99 -24.83 8.07
C ASP A 29 -51.50 -24.51 7.79
N SER A 30 -50.93 -25.11 6.74
CA SER A 30 -49.63 -24.74 6.17
C SER A 30 -49.71 -23.53 5.23
N GLU A 31 -50.88 -23.03 4.86
CA GLU A 31 -51.08 -22.00 3.82
C GLU A 31 -50.51 -20.63 4.21
N ARG A 32 -50.62 -20.22 5.48
CA ARG A 32 -50.26 -18.86 5.91
C ARG A 32 -48.75 -18.60 5.88
N THR A 33 -47.92 -19.60 6.13
CA THR A 33 -46.45 -19.50 6.05
C THR A 33 -45.96 -19.56 4.61
N THR A 34 -46.54 -20.44 3.78
CA THR A 34 -46.15 -20.59 2.37
C THR A 34 -46.54 -19.38 1.52
N LEU A 35 -47.71 -18.77 1.76
CA LEU A 35 -48.16 -17.58 1.04
C LEU A 35 -47.33 -16.33 1.38
N LYS A 36 -46.91 -16.18 2.65
CA LYS A 36 -45.99 -15.12 3.07
C LYS A 36 -44.62 -15.27 2.41
N GLN A 37 -44.08 -16.48 2.37
CA GLN A 37 -42.80 -16.76 1.69
C GLN A 37 -42.90 -16.48 0.19
N PHE A 38 -44.01 -16.86 -0.46
CA PHE A 38 -44.23 -16.58 -1.88
C PHE A 38 -44.34 -15.08 -2.19
N LEU A 39 -45.09 -14.33 -1.38
CA LEU A 39 -45.19 -12.87 -1.50
C LEU A 39 -43.83 -12.20 -1.32
N ILE A 40 -43.01 -12.66 -0.36
CA ILE A 40 -41.64 -12.16 -0.18
C ILE A 40 -40.78 -12.44 -1.42
N THR A 41 -40.83 -13.65 -1.99
CA THR A 41 -40.07 -13.97 -3.21
C THR A 41 -40.53 -13.14 -4.42
N LEU A 42 -41.83 -12.90 -4.56
CA LEU A 42 -42.38 -12.13 -5.69
C LEU A 42 -42.09 -10.64 -5.57
N VAL A 43 -42.05 -10.10 -4.34
CA VAL A 43 -41.73 -8.70 -4.08
C VAL A 43 -40.22 -8.47 -4.10
N VAL A 44 -39.41 -9.31 -3.43
CA VAL A 44 -37.96 -9.09 -3.25
C VAL A 44 -37.13 -9.66 -4.42
N GLY A 45 -37.58 -10.74 -5.06
CA GLY A 45 -36.89 -11.41 -6.17
C GLY A 45 -36.54 -10.49 -7.35
N PRO A 46 -37.47 -9.65 -7.86
CA PRO A 46 -37.17 -8.69 -8.92
C PRO A 46 -36.08 -7.69 -8.54
N PHE A 47 -36.06 -7.21 -7.28
CA PHE A 47 -35.03 -6.28 -6.82
C PHE A 47 -33.66 -6.95 -6.71
N VAL A 48 -33.59 -8.20 -6.23
CA VAL A 48 -32.33 -8.94 -6.18
C VAL A 48 -31.76 -9.16 -7.59
N ILE A 49 -32.61 -9.53 -8.56
CA ILE A 49 -32.19 -9.73 -9.95
C ILE A 49 -31.85 -8.40 -10.63
N ALA A 50 -32.53 -7.31 -10.30
CA ALA A 50 -32.20 -5.99 -10.81
C ALA A 50 -30.88 -5.46 -10.23
N ILE A 51 -30.59 -5.69 -8.95
CA ILE A 51 -29.43 -5.14 -8.23
C ILE A 51 -28.15 -5.98 -8.45
N LEU A 52 -28.26 -7.31 -8.54
CA LEU A 52 -27.11 -8.21 -8.72
C LEU A 52 -26.19 -7.83 -9.90
N PRO A 53 -26.70 -7.51 -11.11
CA PRO A 53 -25.87 -7.07 -12.21
C PRO A 53 -25.08 -5.80 -11.89
N PHE A 54 -25.68 -4.82 -11.21
CA PHE A 54 -24.97 -3.60 -10.82
C PHE A 54 -23.87 -3.88 -9.79
N ILE A 55 -24.11 -4.79 -8.85
CA ILE A 55 -23.08 -5.23 -7.89
C ILE A 55 -21.91 -5.89 -8.63
N VAL A 56 -22.20 -6.86 -9.50
CA VAL A 56 -21.17 -7.57 -10.28
C VAL A 56 -20.39 -6.61 -11.17
N ILE A 57 -21.08 -5.73 -11.89
CA ILE A 57 -20.48 -4.68 -12.72
C ILE A 57 -19.61 -3.75 -11.86
N GLY A 58 -20.08 -3.36 -10.68
CA GLY A 58 -19.31 -2.55 -9.72
C GLY A 58 -17.99 -3.22 -9.30
N TYR A 59 -18.01 -4.52 -9.01
CA TYR A 59 -16.79 -5.28 -8.72
C TYR A 59 -15.82 -5.31 -9.91
N PHE A 60 -16.32 -5.54 -11.12
CA PHE A 60 -15.50 -5.53 -12.34
C PHE A 60 -14.83 -4.16 -12.57
N PHE A 61 -15.58 -3.08 -12.43
CA PHE A 61 -15.01 -1.73 -12.57
C PHE A 61 -13.96 -1.45 -11.49
N ASN A 62 -14.22 -1.83 -10.24
CA ASN A 62 -13.25 -1.62 -9.16
C ASN A 62 -11.92 -2.35 -9.41
N ASP A 63 -11.95 -3.61 -9.83
CA ASP A 63 -10.75 -4.37 -10.21
C ASP A 63 -10.02 -3.73 -11.40
N MET A 64 -10.77 -3.32 -12.43
CA MET A 64 -10.20 -2.65 -13.61
C MET A 64 -9.51 -1.33 -13.24
N PHE A 65 -10.16 -0.48 -12.44
CA PHE A 65 -9.57 0.77 -11.96
C PHE A 65 -8.36 0.52 -11.06
N GLY A 66 -8.40 -0.53 -10.23
CA GLY A 66 -7.27 -0.99 -9.43
C GLY A 66 -6.05 -1.35 -10.29
N LYS A 67 -6.26 -2.14 -11.36
CA LYS A 67 -5.23 -2.52 -12.33
C LYS A 67 -4.67 -1.31 -13.08
N ILE A 68 -5.51 -0.38 -13.51
CA ILE A 68 -5.08 0.86 -14.18
C ILE A 68 -4.23 1.72 -13.24
N LYS A 69 -4.66 1.89 -11.98
CA LYS A 69 -3.91 2.65 -10.96
C LYS A 69 -2.55 2.00 -10.69
N LYS A 70 -2.49 0.66 -10.58
CA LYS A 70 -1.23 -0.08 -10.42
C LYS A 70 -0.29 0.14 -11.61
N ARG A 71 -0.78 0.07 -12.84
CA ARG A 71 0.01 0.32 -14.06
C ARG A 71 0.55 1.74 -14.13
N ARG A 72 -0.25 2.74 -13.74
CA ARG A 72 0.19 4.14 -13.68
C ARG A 72 1.33 4.34 -12.69
N LYS A 73 1.16 3.83 -11.45
CA LYS A 73 2.20 3.88 -10.41
C LYS A 73 3.51 3.22 -10.87
N LEU A 74 3.44 2.02 -11.45
CA LEU A 74 4.63 1.33 -11.95
C LEU A 74 5.33 2.12 -13.07
N LYS A 75 4.56 2.81 -13.95
CA LYS A 75 5.13 3.65 -15.00
C LYS A 75 5.80 4.89 -14.43
N GLU A 76 5.22 5.51 -13.40
CA GLU A 76 5.80 6.66 -12.70
C GLU A 76 7.08 6.25 -11.96
N GLU A 77 7.08 5.14 -11.24
CA GLU A 77 8.25 4.57 -10.56
C GLU A 77 9.38 4.26 -11.54
N ARG A 78 9.09 3.61 -12.68
CA ARG A 78 10.10 3.35 -13.73
C ARG A 78 10.68 4.64 -14.31
N LYS A 79 9.86 5.66 -14.53
CA LYS A 79 10.35 6.97 -15.00
C LYS A 79 11.24 7.64 -13.97
N PHE A 80 10.86 7.56 -12.70
CA PHE A 80 11.66 8.08 -11.59
C PHE A 80 13.00 7.35 -11.47
N ASN A 81 13.01 6.02 -11.45
CA ASN A 81 14.23 5.21 -11.42
C ASN A 81 15.13 5.51 -12.64
N ALA A 82 14.56 5.61 -13.84
CA ALA A 82 15.31 6.00 -15.03
C ALA A 82 15.92 7.40 -14.91
N SER A 83 15.23 8.36 -14.27
CA SER A 83 15.77 9.70 -14.01
C SER A 83 16.97 9.70 -13.05
N LEU A 84 17.12 8.65 -12.25
CA LEU A 84 18.26 8.41 -11.36
C LEU A 84 19.38 7.60 -12.05
N GLY A 85 19.23 7.23 -13.31
CA GLY A 85 20.19 6.39 -14.05
C GLY A 85 20.10 4.90 -13.72
N LEU A 86 19.02 4.43 -13.11
CA LEU A 86 18.82 3.03 -12.76
C LEU A 86 18.22 2.22 -13.91
N GLY A 87 18.62 0.94 -14.00
CA GLY A 87 18.02 -0.03 -14.91
C GLY A 87 16.56 -0.40 -14.56
N PRO A 88 15.86 -1.12 -15.47
CA PRO A 88 14.45 -1.50 -15.28
C PRO A 88 14.17 -2.38 -14.05
N ASP A 89 15.17 -3.18 -13.66
CA ASP A 89 15.13 -4.11 -12.53
C ASP A 89 15.96 -3.60 -11.33
N GLU A 90 16.50 -2.39 -11.43
CA GLU A 90 17.23 -1.74 -10.34
C GLU A 90 16.30 -0.81 -9.56
N HIS A 91 16.51 -0.78 -8.25
CA HIS A 91 15.78 0.08 -7.33
C HIS A 91 16.77 0.98 -6.61
N TYR A 92 16.37 2.23 -6.37
CA TYR A 92 17.15 3.12 -5.54
C TYR A 92 17.09 2.61 -4.09
N LEU A 93 18.13 2.91 -3.33
CA LEU A 93 18.15 2.65 -1.90
C LEU A 93 17.66 3.88 -1.16
N CYS A 94 16.88 3.69 -0.10
CA CYS A 94 16.51 4.74 0.85
C CYS A 94 16.49 4.17 2.27
N PHE A 95 16.58 5.05 3.28
CA PHE A 95 16.67 4.61 4.67
C PHE A 95 15.46 3.76 5.10
N SER A 96 14.27 3.90 4.48
CA SER A 96 13.06 3.14 4.85
C SER A 96 13.07 1.70 4.37
N MET A 97 13.90 1.43 3.37
CA MET A 97 14.17 0.08 2.87
C MET A 97 15.34 -0.57 3.62
N MET A 98 16.13 0.23 4.35
CA MET A 98 17.27 -0.22 5.12
C MET A 98 16.88 -0.44 6.59
N ARG A 99 17.55 -1.38 7.26
CA ARG A 99 17.34 -1.69 8.68
C ARG A 99 18.67 -1.96 9.36
N GLY A 100 18.72 -1.69 10.66
CA GLY A 100 19.90 -1.97 11.47
C GLY A 100 21.11 -1.15 11.05
N ALA A 101 22.27 -1.77 11.18
CA ALA A 101 23.54 -1.24 10.70
C ALA A 101 24.22 -2.24 9.76
N GLY A 102 25.01 -1.73 8.83
CA GLY A 102 25.58 -2.52 7.76
C GLY A 102 26.48 -1.69 6.86
N VAL A 103 26.84 -2.28 5.73
CA VAL A 103 27.76 -1.69 4.76
C VAL A 103 26.98 -1.23 3.54
N ILE A 104 27.17 0.03 3.15
CA ILE A 104 26.68 0.55 1.88
C ILE A 104 27.80 0.51 0.85
N LYS A 105 27.51 0.00 -0.35
CA LYS A 105 28.47 -0.15 -1.44
C LYS A 105 27.93 0.44 -2.74
N CYS A 106 28.73 1.26 -3.41
CA CYS A 106 28.40 1.81 -4.73
C CYS A 106 28.84 0.83 -5.83
N ALA A 107 27.91 0.53 -6.74
CA ALA A 107 28.19 -0.36 -7.87
C ALA A 107 29.09 0.27 -8.95
N ASP A 108 29.12 1.61 -9.04
CA ASP A 108 29.80 2.31 -10.14
C ASP A 108 31.26 2.67 -9.80
N CYS A 109 31.53 3.22 -8.61
CA CYS A 109 32.88 3.62 -8.20
C CYS A 109 33.52 2.74 -7.12
N GLY A 110 32.79 1.73 -6.62
CA GLY A 110 33.29 0.84 -5.58
C GLY A 110 33.40 1.47 -4.18
N TYR A 111 32.84 2.66 -3.97
CA TYR A 111 32.73 3.29 -2.64
C TYR A 111 32.09 2.33 -1.64
N GLU A 112 32.62 2.29 -0.43
CA GLU A 112 32.12 1.43 0.65
C GLU A 112 32.25 2.17 1.99
N GLU A 113 31.19 2.13 2.81
CA GLU A 113 31.15 2.74 4.14
C GLU A 113 30.20 1.97 5.06
N GLU A 114 30.54 1.88 6.35
CA GLU A 114 29.64 1.38 7.38
C GLU A 114 28.66 2.47 7.80
N ILE A 115 27.36 2.14 7.80
CA ILE A 115 26.29 3.07 8.15
C ILE A 115 25.28 2.39 9.06
N THR A 116 24.81 3.13 10.06
CA THR A 116 23.60 2.77 10.80
C THR A 116 22.42 3.41 10.11
N SER A 117 21.56 2.59 9.49
CA SER A 117 20.31 3.08 8.93
C SER A 117 19.30 3.39 10.02
N PHE A 118 19.07 2.41 10.90
CA PHE A 118 18.11 2.54 11.98
C PHE A 118 18.35 1.46 13.03
N THR A 119 18.73 1.86 14.24
CA THR A 119 18.79 1.00 15.42
C THR A 119 18.03 1.65 16.56
N HIS A 120 17.36 0.85 17.39
CA HIS A 120 16.63 1.34 18.55
C HIS A 120 17.06 0.61 19.82
N GLY A 121 17.25 1.36 20.89
CA GLY A 121 17.25 0.89 22.26
C GLY A 121 15.86 1.07 22.89
N ILE A 122 15.79 0.90 24.22
CA ILE A 122 14.54 1.04 24.98
C ILE A 122 14.04 2.50 24.98
N MET A 123 14.97 3.45 25.13
CA MET A 123 14.71 4.89 25.29
C MET A 123 15.53 5.74 24.30
N SER A 124 16.21 5.11 23.35
CA SER A 124 17.11 5.80 22.42
C SER A 124 17.10 5.13 21.06
N CYS A 125 17.61 5.83 20.05
CA CYS A 125 17.80 5.29 18.72
C CYS A 125 18.93 6.01 18.01
N THR A 126 19.45 5.34 16.99
CA THR A 126 20.40 5.92 16.03
C THR A 126 19.77 5.83 14.65
N ILE A 127 19.77 6.95 13.93
CA ILE A 127 19.08 7.10 12.65
C ILE A 127 20.09 7.58 11.61
N GLY A 128 20.11 6.89 10.47
CA GLY A 128 20.94 7.24 9.34
C GLY A 128 20.40 8.46 8.59
N ARG A 129 21.31 9.28 8.08
CA ARG A 129 21.03 10.44 7.25
C ARG A 129 22.03 10.54 6.12
N GLN A 130 21.60 11.18 5.04
CA GLN A 130 22.49 11.66 3.98
C GLN A 130 22.41 13.18 3.95
N CYS A 131 23.56 13.85 3.91
CA CYS A 131 23.59 15.29 3.75
C CYS A 131 23.09 15.68 2.35
N PRO A 132 22.13 16.61 2.21
CA PRO A 132 21.62 17.03 0.91
C PRO A 132 22.64 17.82 0.08
N ASN A 133 23.70 18.34 0.71
CA ASN A 133 24.70 19.17 0.04
C ASN A 133 25.93 18.36 -0.41
N CYS A 134 26.55 17.60 0.49
CA CYS A 134 27.77 16.85 0.20
C CYS A 134 27.56 15.34 0.03
N HIS A 135 26.32 14.85 0.17
CA HIS A 135 25.94 13.44 0.08
C HIS A 135 26.64 12.51 1.10
N ALA A 136 27.43 13.05 2.02
CA ALA A 136 28.04 12.28 3.08
C ALA A 136 26.96 11.60 3.93
N PHE A 137 27.20 10.32 4.23
CA PHE A 137 26.40 9.60 5.20
C PHE A 137 26.77 10.05 6.60
N ALA A 138 25.77 10.11 7.46
CA ALA A 138 25.94 10.45 8.86
C ALA A 138 24.88 9.75 9.69
N CYS A 139 25.11 9.67 11.00
CA CYS A 139 24.16 9.13 11.94
C CYS A 139 23.77 10.20 12.97
N GLU A 140 22.51 10.19 13.36
CA GLU A 140 21.98 11.02 14.43
C GLU A 140 21.53 10.12 15.59
N TYR A 141 22.02 10.42 16.79
CA TYR A 141 21.53 9.84 18.02
C TYR A 141 20.35 10.65 18.57
N ASN A 142 19.31 9.96 19.03
CA ASN A 142 18.11 10.57 19.60
C ASN A 142 17.64 9.78 20.83
N GLU A 143 17.20 10.50 21.86
CA GLU A 143 16.71 9.94 23.12
C GLU A 143 15.28 10.41 23.39
N SER A 144 14.45 9.48 23.86
CA SER A 144 13.10 9.74 24.32
C SER A 144 12.95 9.50 25.82
N LYS A 145 11.97 10.18 26.42
CA LYS A 145 11.50 9.90 27.79
C LYS A 145 10.38 8.86 27.82
N GLU A 146 9.90 8.45 26.66
CA GLU A 146 8.83 7.48 26.49
C GLU A 146 9.38 6.20 25.85
N TYR A 147 8.81 5.06 26.25
CA TYR A 147 9.23 3.74 25.82
C TYR A 147 9.02 3.55 24.30
N HIS A 148 10.07 3.12 23.59
CA HIS A 148 10.01 2.84 22.14
C HIS A 148 9.52 4.01 21.27
N THR A 149 9.73 5.25 21.70
CA THR A 149 9.43 6.42 20.87
C THR A 149 10.68 7.23 20.57
N PHE A 150 10.57 8.10 19.56
CA PHE A 150 11.58 9.09 19.25
C PHE A 150 11.37 10.34 20.09
N GLY A 151 12.43 10.83 20.70
CA GLY A 151 12.41 12.13 21.34
C GLY A 151 12.22 13.23 20.31
N LYS A 152 11.61 14.33 20.75
CA LYS A 152 11.60 15.56 19.96
C LYS A 152 13.04 15.99 19.68
N ALA A 153 13.32 16.28 18.42
CA ALA A 153 14.56 16.92 18.02
C ALA A 153 14.78 18.20 18.84
N LYS A 154 15.85 18.22 19.65
CA LYS A 154 16.19 19.38 20.49
C LYS A 154 16.89 20.47 19.67
N GLU A 155 17.73 20.05 18.73
CA GLU A 155 18.64 20.89 17.94
C GLU A 155 18.65 20.45 16.47
N ASP A 156 18.97 21.38 15.57
CA ASP A 156 19.17 21.07 14.16
C ASP A 156 20.35 20.11 13.95
N PHE A 157 20.33 19.35 12.85
CA PHE A 157 21.43 18.45 12.55
C PHE A 157 22.46 19.19 11.71
N VAL A 158 23.70 19.27 12.18
CA VAL A 158 24.80 19.86 11.43
C VAL A 158 25.60 18.73 10.79
N CYS A 159 25.73 18.75 9.46
CA CYS A 159 26.53 17.76 8.76
C CYS A 159 27.99 17.83 9.23
N PRO A 160 28.58 16.73 9.74
CA PRO A 160 29.95 16.75 10.25
C PRO A 160 31.01 16.95 9.17
N GLN A 161 30.67 16.71 7.89
CA GLN A 161 31.61 16.82 6.77
C GLN A 161 31.65 18.22 6.15
N CYS A 162 30.50 18.88 5.99
CA CYS A 162 30.42 20.16 5.27
C CYS A 162 29.72 21.29 6.03
N GLY A 163 29.27 21.05 7.27
CA GLY A 163 28.63 22.08 8.11
C GLY A 163 27.20 22.48 7.68
N THR A 164 26.63 21.82 6.67
CA THR A 164 25.24 22.10 6.25
C THR A 164 24.27 21.80 7.38
N ILE A 165 23.41 22.77 7.69
CA ILE A 165 22.38 22.67 8.72
C ILE A 165 21.11 22.06 8.11
N ILE A 166 20.66 20.94 8.66
CA ILE A 166 19.40 20.26 8.33
C ILE A 166 18.41 20.56 9.45
N ARG A 167 17.39 21.38 9.13
CA ARG A 167 16.43 21.93 10.11
C ARG A 167 15.42 20.88 10.55
N LYS A 168 15.50 20.45 11.82
CA LYS A 168 14.66 19.35 12.33
C LYS A 168 13.24 19.78 12.71
N LYS A 169 13.01 21.07 12.97
CA LYS A 169 11.67 21.58 13.32
C LYS A 169 10.71 21.62 12.12
N GLU A 170 11.24 21.58 10.91
CA GLU A 170 10.49 21.66 9.65
C GLU A 170 10.40 20.29 8.94
N GLU A 171 11.36 19.40 9.24
CA GLU A 171 11.48 18.06 8.66
C GLU A 171 11.32 16.96 9.70
N SER A 172 10.34 16.06 9.50
CA SER A 172 10.29 14.81 10.25
C SER A 172 11.62 14.08 10.06
N ILE A 173 12.15 13.45 11.11
CA ILE A 173 13.29 12.53 10.98
C ILE A 173 13.03 11.46 9.90
N PHE A 174 11.74 11.17 9.62
CA PHE A 174 11.29 10.25 8.59
C PHE A 174 10.96 10.88 7.23
N LYS A 175 10.95 12.22 7.06
CA LYS A 175 10.60 12.83 5.77
C LYS A 175 11.60 12.43 4.68
N GLY A 176 12.90 12.35 5.01
CA GLY A 176 13.94 11.88 4.11
C GLY A 176 14.11 10.36 4.03
N HIS A 177 13.28 9.59 4.73
CA HIS A 177 13.45 8.13 4.82
C HIS A 177 13.15 7.42 3.49
N ASN A 178 12.35 8.04 2.62
CA ASN A 178 12.01 7.51 1.29
C ASN A 178 12.79 8.15 0.15
N ASP A 179 13.65 9.12 0.44
CA ASP A 179 14.44 9.81 -0.57
C ASP A 179 15.56 8.89 -1.08
N PRO A 180 15.85 8.89 -2.39
CA PRO A 180 16.97 8.14 -2.93
C PRO A 180 18.30 8.56 -2.32
N LEU A 181 19.11 7.57 -1.96
CA LEU A 181 20.48 7.77 -1.53
C LEU A 181 21.42 7.79 -2.72
N PHE A 182 22.44 8.63 -2.62
CA PHE A 182 23.46 8.79 -3.65
C PHE A 182 24.85 8.48 -3.12
N CYS A 183 25.74 7.98 -3.96
CA CYS A 183 27.12 7.78 -3.57
C CYS A 183 27.80 9.14 -3.28
N PRO A 184 28.47 9.34 -2.13
CA PRO A 184 29.15 10.61 -1.83
C PRO A 184 30.34 10.90 -2.75
N LYS A 185 30.88 9.90 -3.45
CA LYS A 185 32.01 10.06 -4.37
C LYS A 185 31.61 10.36 -5.81
N CYS A 186 30.65 9.61 -6.35
CA CYS A 186 30.30 9.67 -7.78
C CYS A 186 28.82 10.04 -8.04
N HIS A 187 28.05 10.31 -6.98
CA HIS A 187 26.63 10.67 -7.03
C HIS A 187 25.72 9.66 -7.73
N SER A 188 26.17 8.41 -7.88
CA SER A 188 25.34 7.34 -8.42
C SER A 188 24.29 6.89 -7.41
N ALA A 189 23.07 6.62 -7.89
CA ALA A 189 22.00 5.99 -7.11
C ALA A 189 22.13 4.45 -7.04
N ARG A 190 23.09 3.84 -7.75
CA ARG A 190 23.32 2.39 -7.78
C ARG A 190 24.05 1.93 -6.53
N LEU A 191 23.36 2.01 -5.40
CA LEU A 191 23.84 1.61 -4.09
C LEU A 191 23.28 0.24 -3.69
N ARG A 192 24.09 -0.55 -3.00
CA ARG A 192 23.67 -1.81 -2.37
C ARG A 192 23.96 -1.72 -0.88
N TYR A 193 23.06 -2.24 -0.07
CA TYR A 193 23.23 -2.31 1.38
C TYR A 193 23.27 -3.76 1.83
N HIS A 194 24.29 -4.07 2.62
CA HIS A 194 24.42 -5.35 3.30
C HIS A 194 24.27 -5.12 4.80
N MET A 195 23.16 -5.57 5.38
CA MET A 195 22.91 -5.45 6.81
C MET A 195 23.82 -6.42 7.58
N ASN A 196 24.56 -5.90 8.55
CA ASN A 196 25.42 -6.69 9.43
C ASN A 196 24.66 -7.13 10.69
N TYR A 197 23.91 -6.21 11.32
CA TYR A 197 23.12 -6.50 12.52
C TYR A 197 21.89 -5.60 12.63
N ILE A 198 20.93 -6.03 13.44
CA ILE A 198 19.70 -5.30 13.77
C ILE A 198 19.47 -5.40 15.29
N THR A 199 18.86 -4.35 15.87
CA THR A 199 18.53 -4.23 17.29
C THR A 199 17.02 -4.18 17.47
#